data_AF-A0A0F5HQU8-F1
#
_entry.id   AF-A0A0F5HQU8-F1
#
_cell.length_a   1.000
_cell.length_b   1.000
_cell.length_c   1.000
_cell.angle_alpha   90.00
_cell.angle_beta   90.00
_cell.angle_gamma   90.00
#
_symmetry.space_group_name_H-M   'P 1'
#
loop_
_entity.id
_entity.type
_entity.pdbx_description
1 polymer ?
#
loop_
_entity_poly.entity_id
_entity_poly.type
_entity_poly.pdbx_seq_one_letter_code
_entity_poly.pdbx_strand_id
1 'polypeptide(L)'
;MKNRKKWWNVGLIHYSKFVQFYFLLALSLMIFGSNVIFKAYFMLPKIDWMLWASILIILSFIYLFTQCIKRMKKEYAEKNLGY
;
A
#
# COMPACT_ATOMS: atom_id res chain seq x y z
N MET A 1 19.68 18.62 19.39
CA MET A 1 18.74 18.12 18.35
C MET A 1 18.02 16.88 18.89
N LYS A 2 16.92 17.05 19.63
CA LYS A 2 16.17 15.93 20.23
C LYS A 2 15.20 15.34 19.17
N ASN A 3 15.34 14.05 18.93
CA ASN A 3 14.35 13.12 18.35
C ASN A 3 13.56 13.59 17.11
N ARG A 4 14.22 13.64 15.94
CA ARG A 4 13.46 13.37 14.69
C ARG A 4 13.16 11.88 14.63
N LYS A 5 12.11 11.42 15.31
CA LYS A 5 11.57 10.08 15.03
C LYS A 5 11.33 10.01 13.51
N LYS A 6 11.62 8.86 12.91
CA LYS A 6 11.30 8.64 11.50
C LYS A 6 9.80 8.37 11.42
N TRP A 7 9.11 8.89 10.41
CA TRP A 7 7.66 8.73 10.25
C TRP A 7 7.26 7.25 10.27
N TRP A 8 8.04 6.37 9.63
CA TRP A 8 7.79 4.92 9.63
C TRP A 8 7.93 4.24 11.00
N ASN A 9 8.53 4.89 12.01
CA ASN A 9 8.66 4.36 13.37
C ASN A 9 7.45 4.71 14.25
N VAL A 10 6.53 5.53 13.73
CA VAL A 10 5.23 5.78 14.35
C VAL A 10 4.32 4.63 13.95
N GLY A 11 3.81 3.88 14.92
CA GLY A 11 2.89 2.77 14.65
C GLY A 11 1.64 3.26 13.90
N LEU A 12 1.14 2.43 12.98
CA LEU A 12 0.03 2.76 12.06
C LEU A 12 -1.23 3.30 12.78
N ILE A 13 -1.44 2.86 14.02
CA ILE A 13 -2.53 3.27 14.93
C ILE A 13 -2.55 4.78 15.18
N HIS A 14 -1.39 5.45 15.12
CA HIS A 14 -1.28 6.89 15.37
C HIS A 14 -1.55 7.73 14.12
N TYR A 15 -1.77 7.13 12.95
CA TYR A 15 -2.18 7.82 11.73
C TYR A 15 -3.70 7.88 11.59
N SER A 16 -4.20 8.75 10.71
CA SER A 16 -5.64 8.89 10.47
C SER A 16 -6.29 7.57 9.99
N LYS A 17 -7.60 7.43 10.22
CA LYS A 17 -8.39 6.31 9.70
C LYS A 17 -8.26 6.15 8.18
N PHE A 18 -8.01 7.24 7.45
CA PHE A 18 -7.78 7.22 6.01
C PHE A 18 -6.47 6.53 5.64
N VAL A 19 -5.36 6.85 6.32
CA VAL A 19 -4.07 6.18 6.11
C VAL A 19 -4.19 4.69 6.46
N GLN A 20 -4.84 4.38 7.57
CA GLN A 20 -5.11 3.01 7.98
C GLN A 20 -5.93 2.26 6.92
N PHE A 21 -6.96 2.89 6.35
CA PHE A 21 -7.76 2.32 5.25
C PHE A 21 -6.93 2.05 4.00
N TYR A 22 -6.12 3.01 3.53
CA TYR A 22 -5.26 2.80 2.36
C TYR A 22 -4.22 1.70 2.59
N PHE A 23 -3.66 1.62 3.79
CA PHE A 23 -2.75 0.54 4.16
C PHE A 23 -3.46 -0.82 4.14
N LEU A 24 -4.65 -0.91 4.72
CA LEU A 24 -5.44 -2.14 4.77
C LEU A 24 -5.91 -2.55 3.38
N LEU A 25 -6.24 -1.60 2.51
CA LEU A 25 -6.57 -1.82 1.11
C LEU A 25 -5.36 -2.32 0.32
N ALA A 26 -4.18 -1.74 0.51
CA ALA A 26 -2.94 -2.20 -0.11
C ALA A 26 -2.57 -3.63 0.37
N LEU A 27 -2.74 -3.90 1.67
CA LEU A 27 -2.52 -5.23 2.24
C LEU A 27 -3.51 -6.26 1.65
N SER A 28 -4.79 -5.89 1.56
CA SER A 28 -5.82 -6.72 0.95
C SER A 28 -5.49 -6.99 -0.52
N LEU A 29 -5.13 -5.95 -1.28
CA LEU A 29 -4.75 -6.10 -2.68
C LEU A 29 -3.52 -6.99 -2.85
N MET A 30 -2.56 -6.95 -1.92
CA MET A 30 -1.41 -7.87 -1.94
C MET A 30 -1.86 -9.31 -1.72
N ILE A 31 -2.62 -9.60 -0.66
CA ILE A 31 -3.05 -10.97 -0.33
C ILE A 31 -4.00 -11.54 -1.40
N PHE A 32 -5.03 -10.80 -1.77
CA PHE A 32 -6.00 -11.23 -2.78
C PHE A 32 -5.40 -11.21 -4.17
N GLY A 33 -4.61 -10.18 -4.51
CA GLY A 33 -3.93 -10.08 -5.79
C GLY A 33 -2.94 -11.22 -6.01
N SER A 34 -2.12 -11.57 -5.01
CA SER A 34 -1.23 -12.73 -5.10
C SER A 34 -1.99 -14.04 -5.29
N ASN A 35 -3.11 -14.23 -4.59
CA ASN A 35 -3.96 -15.41 -4.79
C ASN A 35 -4.58 -15.47 -6.20
N VAL A 36 -5.01 -14.32 -6.72
CA VAL A 36 -5.56 -14.23 -8.09
C VAL A 36 -4.48 -14.53 -9.12
N ILE A 37 -3.28 -13.98 -8.97
CA ILE A 37 -2.14 -14.24 -9.87
C ILE A 37 -1.76 -15.73 -9.83
N PHE A 38 -1.69 -16.31 -8.63
CA PHE A 38 -1.38 -17.74 -8.47
C PHE A 38 -2.45 -18.62 -9.12
N LYS A 39 -3.74 -18.38 -8.85
CA LYS A 39 -4.84 -19.13 -9.48
C LYS A 39 -4.87 -18.96 -11.00
N ALA A 40 -4.65 -17.74 -11.48
CA ALA A 40 -4.58 -17.45 -12.91
C ALA A 40 -3.44 -18.23 -13.59
N TYR A 41 -2.29 -18.36 -12.93
CA TYR A 41 -1.15 -19.14 -13.40
C TYR A 41 -1.46 -20.62 -13.59
N PHE A 42 -2.26 -21.22 -12.70
CA PHE A 42 -2.60 -22.63 -12.78
C PHE A 42 -3.86 -22.94 -13.62
N MET A 43 -4.79 -21.99 -13.78
CA MET A 43 -6.10 -22.24 -14.40
C MET A 43 -6.25 -21.70 -15.83
N LEU A 44 -5.46 -20.72 -16.27
CA LEU A 44 -5.66 -20.11 -17.59
C LEU A 44 -4.72 -20.71 -18.65
N PRO A 45 -5.25 -21.21 -19.78
CA PRO A 45 -4.43 -21.74 -20.87
C PRO A 45 -3.75 -20.64 -21.70
N LYS A 46 -4.12 -19.36 -21.52
CA LYS A 46 -3.58 -18.22 -22.28
C LYS A 46 -2.80 -17.27 -21.36
N ILE A 47 -1.48 -17.30 -21.51
CA ILE A 47 -0.49 -16.58 -20.69
C ILE A 47 -0.62 -15.06 -20.83
N ASP A 48 -1.02 -14.54 -21.99
CA ASP A 48 -1.00 -13.10 -22.28
C ASP A 48 -1.95 -12.29 -21.37
N TRP A 49 -3.19 -12.74 -21.20
CA TRP A 49 -4.19 -12.05 -20.37
C TRP A 49 -3.82 -12.08 -18.88
N MET A 50 -3.17 -13.16 -18.45
CA MET A 50 -2.67 -13.29 -17.08
C MET A 50 -1.55 -12.30 -16.79
N LEU A 51 -0.64 -12.09 -17.74
CA LEU A 51 0.43 -11.10 -17.62
C LEU A 51 -0.15 -9.70 -17.45
N TRP A 52 -1.12 -9.31 -18.27
CA TRP A 52 -1.79 -8.01 -18.16
C TRP A 52 -2.53 -7.84 -16.83
N ALA A 53 -3.28 -8.85 -16.38
CA ALA A 53 -3.96 -8.80 -15.09
C ALA A 53 -2.98 -8.67 -13.91
N SER A 54 -1.85 -9.40 -13.97
CA SER A 54 -0.81 -9.34 -12.95
C SER A 54 -0.14 -7.96 -12.91
N ILE A 55 0.17 -7.38 -14.08
CA ILE A 55 0.74 -6.05 -14.20
C ILE A 55 -0.23 -5.01 -13.62
N LEU A 56 -1.52 -5.09 -13.93
CA LEU A 56 -2.53 -4.16 -13.40
C LEU A 56 -2.65 -4.24 -11.87
N ILE A 57 -2.61 -5.45 -11.29
CA ILE A 57 -2.63 -5.64 -9.83
C ILE A 57 -1.38 -5.02 -9.19
N ILE A 58 -0.20 -5.27 -9.75
CA ILE A 58 1.07 -4.73 -9.24
C ILE A 58 1.08 -3.20 -9.32
N LEU A 59 0.67 -2.62 -10.46
CA LEU A 59 0.60 -1.17 -10.64
C LEU A 59 -0.39 -0.53 -9.65
N SER A 60 -1.55 -1.16 -9.44
CA SER A 60 -2.54 -0.72 -8.46
C SER A 60 -1.99 -0.74 -7.04
N PHE A 61 -1.23 -1.78 -6.68
CA PHE A 61 -0.56 -1.88 -5.39
C PHE A 61 0.48 -0.76 -5.20
N ILE A 62 1.36 -0.56 -6.19
CA ILE A 62 2.40 0.48 -6.15
C ILE A 62 1.76 1.87 -5.99
N TYR A 63 0.69 2.12 -6.74
CA TYR A 63 -0.04 3.39 -6.67
C TYR A 63 -0.63 3.62 -5.27
N LEU A 64 -1.40 2.67 -4.73
CA LEU A 64 -2.02 2.77 -3.41
C LEU A 64 -0.97 2.92 -2.31
N PHE A 65 0.11 2.15 -2.39
CA PHE A 65 1.20 2.21 -1.41
C PHE A 65 1.93 3.55 -1.45
N THR A 66 2.19 4.09 -2.64
CA THR A 66 2.80 5.42 -2.81
C THR A 66 1.92 6.52 -2.24
N GLN A 67 0.61 6.46 -2.47
CA GLN A 67 -0.35 7.41 -1.90
C GLN A 67 -0.40 7.32 -0.37
N CYS A 68 -0.38 6.10 0.17
CA CYS A 68 -0.31 5.85 1.61
C CYS A 68 0.96 6.49 2.22
N ILE A 69 2.14 6.27 1.62
CA ILE A 69 3.40 6.85 2.07
C ILE A 69 3.38 8.38 2.01
N LYS A 70 2.92 8.97 0.91
CA LYS A 70 2.85 10.42 0.75
C LYS A 70 1.99 11.04 1.87
N ARG A 71 0.85 10.43 2.19
CA ARG A 71 -0.04 10.88 3.26
C ARG A 71 0.55 10.67 4.65
N MET A 72 1.15 9.50 4.93
CA MET A 72 1.85 9.26 6.20
C MET A 72 2.95 10.31 6.45
N LYS A 73 3.73 10.66 5.43
CA LYS A 73 4.75 11.72 5.54
C LYS A 73 4.12 13.08 5.83
N LYS A 74 3.02 13.42 5.16
CA LYS A 74 2.30 14.68 5.36
C LYS A 74 1.72 14.78 6.77
N GLU A 75 0.95 13.77 7.21
CA GLU A 75 0.36 13.74 8.55
C GLU A 75 1.43 13.73 9.66
N TYR A 76 2.56 13.05 9.43
CA TYR A 76 3.66 13.06 10.38
C TYR A 76 4.30 14.44 10.50
N ALA A 77 4.46 15.17 9.39
CA ALA A 77 4.97 16.54 9.39
C ALA A 77 4.01 17.47 10.13
N GLU A 78 2.71 17.41 9.85
CA GLU A 78 1.68 18.20 10.53
C GLU A 78 1.71 17.97 12.06
N LYS A 79 1.75 16.70 12.49
CA LYS A 79 1.76 16.35 13.94
C LYS A 79 3.05 16.71 14.68
N ASN A 80 4.20 16.79 13.99
CA ASN A 80 5.47 17.16 14.63
C ASN A 80 5.84 18.64 14.49
N LEU A 81 5.22 19.36 13.55
CA LEU A 81 5.43 20.80 13.36
C LEU A 81 4.50 21.64 14.26
N GLY A 82 3.57 21.02 14.98
CA GLY A 82 2.82 21.67 16.07
C GLY A 82 1.86 22.77 15.61
N TYR A 83 1.17 22.56 14.47
CA TYR A 83 -0.04 23.31 14.15
C TYR A 83 -1.28 22.63 14.73
#